data_AF-A0A5S3V4Y0-F1
#
_entry.id   AF-A0A5S3V4Y0-F1
#
_cell.length_a   1.000
_cell.length_b   1.000
_cell.length_c   1.000
_cell.angle_alpha   90.00
_cell.angle_beta   90.00
_cell.angle_gamma   90.00
#
_symmetry.space_group_name_H-M   'P 1'
#
loop_
_entity.id
_entity.type
_entity.pdbx_description
1 polymer ?
#
loop_
_entity_poly.entity_id
_entity_poly.type
_entity_poly.pdbx_seq_one_letter_code
_entity_poly.pdbx_strand_id
1 'polypeptide(L)'
;MLLSQSVKSGEVWEINEIGSSFAVIRAQIGLYAKFYDAAGSVVMNTELNQGIKLAVNYTKIVLLSKTDMQVQVWASKYAYDFTAQPDRARTALSRIRPLTYGINKLLEYDPPRLRASIKSDIGMYIGGENMRVNDGIVENARYYPANSSIETAAYGDLMYFISNATERVLYQSASQEVKYVTQTSITRAELEQNSVDYFDIKIPPSHHNKTFTVMCSVSHDSQSHVTPETGPLNITIGPALFVTNDDIETHDAQSMTRHKFMGGGGAWSGSLKTYPVAMTLKAGTHRVFMAESALDYDAVQKLNHVNFGQSFCCFESISSTDDVFLIIGSAEIFEERA
;
A
#
# COMPACT_ATOMS: atom_id res chain seq x y z
N MET A 1 26.15 6.13 -33.62
CA MET A 1 25.52 4.87 -33.22
C MET A 1 26.24 4.35 -32.00
N LEU A 2 25.48 3.86 -31.03
CA LEU A 2 26.00 3.21 -29.83
C LEU A 2 26.27 1.74 -30.16
N LEU A 3 27.51 1.30 -29.99
CA LEU A 3 27.97 -0.05 -30.26
C LEU A 3 28.55 -0.67 -29.00
N SER A 4 28.32 -1.98 -28.79
CA SER A 4 28.79 -2.71 -27.62
C SER A 4 29.23 -4.11 -28.03
N GLN A 5 30.44 -4.52 -27.63
CA GLN A 5 30.97 -5.85 -27.88
C GLN A 5 31.92 -6.27 -26.77
N SER A 6 31.88 -7.56 -26.41
CA SER A 6 32.92 -8.19 -25.61
C SER A 6 34.09 -8.56 -26.53
N VAL A 7 35.27 -7.99 -26.27
CA VAL A 7 36.48 -8.19 -27.07
C VAL A 7 37.50 -8.94 -26.21
N LYS A 8 37.98 -10.09 -26.68
CA LYS A 8 39.04 -10.83 -25.98
C LYS A 8 40.40 -10.17 -26.17
N SER A 9 41.34 -10.50 -25.29
CA SER A 9 42.74 -10.10 -25.38
C SER A 9 43.34 -10.49 -26.73
N GLY A 10 43.88 -9.51 -27.45
CA GLY A 10 44.46 -9.69 -28.78
C GLY A 10 43.43 -9.79 -29.91
N GLU A 11 42.13 -9.80 -29.61
CA GLU A 11 41.07 -9.83 -30.61
C GLU A 11 40.87 -8.43 -31.21
N VAL A 12 40.59 -8.43 -32.50
CA VAL A 12 40.33 -7.22 -33.28
C VAL A 12 38.83 -7.10 -33.50
N TRP A 13 38.27 -5.96 -33.12
CA TRP A 13 36.92 -5.56 -33.46
C TRP A 13 36.95 -4.49 -34.54
N GLU A 14 36.42 -4.81 -35.72
CA GLU A 14 36.29 -3.87 -36.83
C GLU A 14 34.91 -3.24 -36.88
N ILE A 15 34.87 -1.91 -37.02
CA ILE A 15 33.66 -1.12 -37.21
C ILE A 15 33.77 -0.47 -38.59
N ASN A 16 32.99 -0.98 -39.54
CA ASN A 16 32.95 -0.49 -40.92
C ASN A 16 31.85 0.55 -41.09
N GLU A 17 32.05 1.72 -40.51
CA GLU A 17 31.09 2.83 -40.52
C GLU A 17 31.78 4.13 -40.90
N ILE A 18 31.08 4.99 -41.66
CA ILE A 18 31.57 6.33 -42.01
C ILE A 18 31.10 7.32 -40.95
N GLY A 19 32.05 8.01 -40.32
CA GLY A 19 31.76 8.99 -39.28
C GLY A 19 32.83 10.05 -39.12
N SER A 20 32.53 11.01 -38.25
CA SER A 20 33.39 12.16 -37.92
C SER A 20 33.55 12.34 -36.41
N SER A 21 32.83 11.55 -35.60
CA SER A 21 32.89 11.58 -34.15
C SER A 21 32.94 10.17 -33.58
N PHE A 22 33.87 9.98 -32.65
CA PHE A 22 34.05 8.75 -31.91
C PHE A 22 34.14 9.04 -30.40
N ALA A 23 33.44 8.29 -29.57
CA ALA A 23 33.56 8.40 -28.12
C ALA A 23 33.60 7.03 -27.45
N VAL A 24 34.41 6.90 -26.40
CA VAL A 24 34.48 5.69 -25.57
C VAL A 24 33.59 5.87 -24.35
N ILE A 25 32.51 5.10 -24.27
CA ILE A 25 31.55 5.18 -23.17
C ILE A 25 31.97 4.24 -22.04
N ARG A 26 32.42 3.04 -22.40
CA ARG A 26 32.91 2.04 -21.46
C ARG A 26 34.08 1.27 -22.07
N ALA A 27 35.22 1.27 -21.42
CA ALA A 27 36.37 0.44 -21.75
C ALA A 27 37.27 0.32 -20.51
N GLN A 28 38.01 -0.77 -20.40
CA GLN A 28 39.10 -0.89 -19.42
C GLN A 28 40.41 -0.36 -20.04
N ILE A 29 41.45 -0.19 -19.22
CA ILE A 29 42.77 0.24 -19.68
C ILE A 29 43.32 -0.79 -20.69
N GLY A 30 43.96 -0.30 -21.75
CA GLY A 30 44.57 -1.15 -22.78
C GLY A 30 43.74 -1.36 -24.05
N LEU A 31 42.75 -0.50 -24.31
CA LEU A 31 42.06 -0.42 -25.61
C LEU A 31 42.85 0.47 -26.58
N TYR A 32 43.12 -0.04 -27.78
CA TYR A 32 43.78 0.70 -28.86
C TYR A 32 42.83 0.86 -30.03
N ALA A 33 42.86 2.03 -30.66
CA ALA A 33 42.10 2.30 -31.88
C ALA A 33 42.98 2.76 -33.02
N LYS A 34 42.73 2.19 -34.19
CA LYS A 34 43.21 2.68 -35.48
C LYS A 34 42.03 3.15 -36.32
N PHE A 35 42.11 4.38 -36.79
CA PHE A 35 41.11 5.02 -37.65
C PHE A 35 41.66 5.07 -39.07
N TYR A 36 40.80 4.77 -40.05
CA TYR A 36 41.17 4.73 -41.47
C TYR A 36 40.30 5.69 -42.28
N ASP A 37 40.89 6.31 -43.30
CA ASP A 37 40.18 7.14 -44.28
C ASP A 37 39.62 6.33 -45.48
N ALA A 38 38.96 7.02 -46.41
CA ALA A 38 38.37 6.43 -47.60
C ALA A 38 39.41 5.77 -48.54
N ALA A 39 40.68 6.16 -48.45
CA ALA A 39 41.77 5.56 -49.21
C ALA A 39 42.39 4.35 -48.48
N GLY A 40 41.92 4.01 -47.27
CA GLY A 40 42.45 2.94 -46.45
C GLY A 40 43.74 3.32 -45.70
N SER A 41 44.09 4.62 -45.65
CA SER A 41 45.25 5.10 -44.90
C SER A 41 44.90 5.33 -43.43
N VAL A 42 45.85 5.04 -42.54
CA VAL A 42 45.67 5.27 -41.10
C VAL A 42 45.71 6.77 -40.82
N VAL A 43 44.59 7.34 -40.39
CA VAL A 43 44.49 8.76 -40.02
C VAL A 43 44.83 9.01 -38.56
N MET A 44 44.64 8.00 -37.70
CA MET A 44 44.97 8.10 -36.27
C MET A 44 45.18 6.70 -35.71
N ASN A 45 46.18 6.57 -34.81
CA ASN A 45 46.46 5.35 -34.06
C ASN A 45 46.77 5.75 -32.62
N THR A 46 45.89 5.41 -31.68
CA THR A 46 46.00 5.88 -30.29
C THR A 46 45.51 4.83 -29.31
N GLU A 47 46.04 4.89 -28.10
CA GLU A 47 45.42 4.26 -26.94
C GLU A 47 44.21 5.08 -26.50
N LEU A 48 43.16 4.39 -26.06
CA LEU A 48 41.89 4.98 -25.67
C LEU A 48 41.56 4.61 -24.22
N ASN A 49 41.19 5.64 -23.44
CA ASN A 49 40.62 5.49 -22.12
C ASN A 49 39.12 5.76 -22.15
N GLN A 50 38.41 5.28 -21.13
CA GLN A 50 37.00 5.58 -20.94
C GLN A 50 36.77 7.10 -20.85
N GLY A 51 35.68 7.59 -21.46
CA GLY A 51 35.27 8.99 -21.44
C GLY A 51 35.93 9.87 -22.52
N ILE A 52 36.86 9.33 -23.31
CA ILE A 52 37.47 10.06 -24.41
C ILE A 52 36.44 10.35 -25.51
N LYS A 53 36.45 11.59 -26.02
CA LYS A 53 35.72 12.02 -27.22
C LYS A 53 36.73 12.51 -28.26
N LEU A 54 36.63 11.99 -29.48
CA LEU A 54 37.50 12.33 -30.60
C LEU A 54 36.65 12.86 -31.77
N ALA A 55 37.12 13.96 -32.36
CA ALA A 55 36.65 14.45 -33.64
C ALA A 55 37.65 14.00 -34.71
N VAL A 56 37.31 12.94 -35.44
CA VAL A 56 38.17 12.33 -36.46
C VAL A 56 37.29 11.80 -37.58
N ASN A 57 37.63 12.12 -38.81
CA ASN A 57 36.95 11.57 -39.98
C ASN A 57 37.47 10.16 -40.26
N TYR A 58 36.58 9.19 -40.33
CA TYR A 58 36.91 7.79 -40.58
C TYR A 58 35.86 7.12 -41.46
N THR A 59 36.28 6.08 -42.18
CA THR A 59 35.43 5.14 -42.92
C THR A 59 35.49 3.73 -42.32
N LYS A 60 36.54 3.46 -41.53
CA LYS A 60 36.72 2.22 -40.78
C LYS A 60 37.47 2.51 -39.48
N ILE A 61 37.06 1.82 -38.41
CA ILE A 61 37.75 1.82 -37.12
C ILE A 61 38.13 0.38 -36.80
N VAL A 62 39.33 0.20 -36.26
CA VAL A 62 39.83 -1.08 -35.77
C VAL A 62 40.17 -0.90 -34.30
N LEU A 63 39.46 -1.62 -33.45
CA LEU A 63 39.67 -1.64 -32.01
C LEU A 63 40.41 -2.92 -31.63
N LEU A 64 41.50 -2.79 -30.88
CA LEU A 64 42.31 -3.90 -30.39
C LEU A 64 42.37 -3.81 -28.87
N SER A 65 42.04 -4.90 -28.20
CA SER A 65 42.12 -4.96 -26.74
C SER A 65 43.36 -5.72 -26.26
N LYS A 66 44.05 -5.20 -25.25
CA LYS A 66 45.14 -5.92 -24.55
C LYS A 66 44.65 -6.91 -23.48
N THR A 67 43.39 -6.81 -23.06
CA THR A 67 42.79 -7.68 -22.06
C THR A 67 41.37 -8.06 -22.47
N ASP A 68 40.80 -9.09 -21.86
CA ASP A 68 39.39 -9.40 -22.05
C ASP A 68 38.55 -8.25 -21.44
N MET A 69 37.73 -7.59 -22.24
CA MET A 69 36.89 -6.49 -21.75
C MET A 69 35.61 -6.30 -22.54
N GLN A 70 34.61 -5.69 -21.89
CA GLN A 70 33.41 -5.21 -22.54
C GLN A 70 33.64 -3.76 -23.00
N VAL A 71 33.60 -3.54 -24.31
CA VAL A 71 33.83 -2.24 -24.93
C VAL A 71 32.51 -1.67 -25.43
N GLN A 72 32.20 -0.44 -25.04
CA GLN A 72 31.06 0.33 -25.53
C GLN A 72 31.53 1.67 -26.09
N VAL A 73 31.24 1.90 -27.37
CA VAL A 73 31.69 3.08 -28.11
C VAL A 73 30.54 3.73 -28.86
N TRP A 74 30.62 5.03 -29.01
CA TRP A 74 29.81 5.79 -29.96
C TRP A 74 30.64 6.04 -31.21
N ALA A 75 30.19 5.55 -32.36
CA ALA A 75 30.79 5.86 -33.66
C ALA A 75 29.70 6.46 -34.55
N SER A 76 29.83 7.74 -34.94
CA SER A 76 28.82 8.40 -35.78
C SER A 76 29.35 9.63 -36.54
N LYS A 77 28.50 10.15 -37.43
CA LYS A 77 28.65 11.50 -38.00
C LYS A 77 28.27 12.61 -37.00
N TYR A 78 27.50 12.27 -35.96
CA TYR A 78 27.07 13.21 -34.92
C TYR A 78 27.90 13.07 -33.65
N ALA A 79 28.24 14.21 -33.05
CA ALA A 79 28.97 14.24 -31.78
C ALA A 79 28.18 13.52 -30.68
N TYR A 80 28.88 12.74 -29.87
CA TYR A 80 28.30 12.20 -28.63
C TYR A 80 28.21 13.31 -27.60
N ASP A 81 27.00 13.78 -27.34
CA ASP A 81 26.72 14.67 -26.22
C ASP A 81 25.98 13.93 -25.11
N PHE A 82 26.33 14.26 -23.87
CA PHE A 82 25.66 13.73 -22.68
C PHE A 82 25.38 14.91 -21.76
N THR A 83 24.10 15.13 -21.48
CA THR A 83 23.68 16.11 -20.48
C THR A 83 23.83 15.47 -19.11
N ALA A 84 24.85 15.91 -18.36
CA ALA A 84 24.96 15.56 -16.95
C ALA A 84 23.69 16.04 -16.21
N GLN A 85 23.16 15.21 -15.30
CA GLN A 85 22.09 15.67 -14.44
C GLN A 85 22.61 16.83 -13.57
N PRO A 86 21.78 17.84 -13.27
CA PRO A 86 22.19 18.94 -12.40
C PRO A 86 22.52 18.43 -11.00
N ASP A 87 23.73 18.67 -10.52
CA ASP A 87 24.19 18.18 -9.19
C ASP A 87 23.63 18.98 -8.00
N ARG A 88 22.84 20.03 -8.25
CA ARG A 88 22.37 20.94 -7.20
C ARG A 88 20.85 21.03 -7.19
N ALA A 89 20.28 20.75 -6.02
CA ALA A 89 18.89 21.01 -5.75
C ALA A 89 18.62 22.53 -5.81
N ARG A 90 17.67 22.95 -6.64
CA ARG A 90 17.13 24.32 -6.66
C ARG A 90 15.86 24.44 -5.86
N THR A 91 15.09 23.35 -5.75
CA THR A 91 13.81 23.34 -5.05
C THR A 91 13.75 22.15 -4.10
N ALA A 92 13.05 22.38 -2.99
CA ALA A 92 12.72 21.35 -2.01
C ALA A 92 11.19 21.29 -1.85
N LEU A 93 10.63 20.09 -1.82
CA LEU A 93 9.20 19.87 -1.67
C LEU A 93 8.95 18.89 -0.51
N SER A 94 7.91 19.14 0.26
CA SER A 94 7.44 18.23 1.30
C SER A 94 6.00 17.85 1.02
N ARG A 95 5.69 16.55 1.10
CA ARG A 95 4.33 16.03 0.93
C ARG A 95 4.08 14.86 1.86
N ILE A 96 2.81 14.67 2.22
CA ILE A 96 2.35 13.49 2.95
C ILE A 96 1.64 12.59 1.94
N ARG A 97 2.02 11.32 1.91
CA ARG A 97 1.37 10.29 1.10
C ARG A 97 0.56 9.37 2.02
N PRO A 98 -0.77 9.24 1.85
CA PRO A 98 -1.53 8.23 2.56
C PRO A 98 -1.10 6.83 2.07
N LEU A 99 -0.95 5.91 3.01
CA LEU A 99 -0.51 4.55 2.74
C LEU A 99 -1.68 3.58 2.81
N THR A 100 -1.78 2.70 1.83
CA THR A 100 -2.85 1.70 1.69
C THR A 100 -2.28 0.29 1.60
N TYR A 101 -3.16 -0.69 1.70
CA TYR A 101 -2.80 -2.10 1.48
C TYR A 101 -2.45 -2.40 0.02
N GLY A 102 -1.73 -3.50 -0.20
CA GLY A 102 -1.26 -3.96 -1.50
C GLY A 102 0.05 -3.31 -1.95
N ILE A 103 0.46 -3.65 -3.17
CA ILE A 103 1.64 -3.06 -3.81
C ILE A 103 1.22 -1.75 -4.46
N ASN A 104 1.76 -0.65 -3.97
CA ASN A 104 1.39 0.68 -4.43
C ASN A 104 2.64 1.50 -4.77
N LYS A 105 2.48 2.47 -5.66
CA LYS A 105 3.55 3.41 -5.97
C LYS A 105 3.78 4.33 -4.76
N LEU A 106 5.02 4.58 -4.37
CA LEU A 106 5.45 5.52 -3.32
C LEU A 106 6.00 6.80 -3.93
N LEU A 107 6.86 6.66 -4.94
CA LEU A 107 7.39 7.75 -5.75
C LEU A 107 7.22 7.39 -7.21
N GLU A 108 6.94 8.39 -8.03
CA GLU A 108 6.82 8.23 -9.48
C GLU A 108 8.13 8.52 -10.19
N TYR A 109 8.25 8.03 -11.42
CA TYR A 109 9.30 8.44 -12.35
C TYR A 109 9.30 9.96 -12.51
N ASP A 110 10.37 10.62 -12.05
CA ASP A 110 10.49 12.08 -12.02
C ASP A 110 11.96 12.48 -12.21
N PRO A 111 12.42 12.68 -13.46
CA PRO A 111 13.83 12.97 -13.76
C PRO A 111 14.43 14.19 -13.04
N PRO A 112 13.66 15.27 -12.77
CA PRO A 112 14.11 16.35 -11.89
C PRO A 112 14.43 15.97 -10.44
N ARG A 113 13.97 14.83 -9.92
CA ARG A 113 14.23 14.41 -8.54
C ARG A 113 15.68 13.96 -8.39
N LEU A 114 16.41 14.66 -7.54
CA LEU A 114 17.81 14.35 -7.19
C LEU A 114 17.88 13.43 -5.97
N ARG A 115 17.03 13.68 -4.98
CA ARG A 115 16.97 12.91 -3.73
C ARG A 115 15.57 12.93 -3.15
N ALA A 116 15.19 11.85 -2.47
CA ALA A 116 14.05 11.82 -1.56
C ALA A 116 14.47 11.23 -0.21
N SER A 117 14.03 11.87 0.86
CA SER A 117 14.02 11.33 2.22
C SER A 117 12.58 11.00 2.58
N ILE A 118 12.33 9.74 2.92
CA ILE A 118 11.01 9.21 3.23
C ILE A 118 11.02 8.71 4.65
N LYS A 119 9.97 9.03 5.42
CA LYS A 119 9.73 8.47 6.74
C LYS A 119 8.27 8.09 6.83
N SER A 120 7.96 6.94 7.41
CA SER A 120 6.59 6.52 7.63
C SER A 120 6.32 6.17 9.07
N ASP A 121 5.08 6.39 9.50
CA ASP A 121 4.56 5.99 10.81
C ASP A 121 4.44 4.46 10.98
N ILE A 122 4.44 3.69 9.90
CA ILE A 122 4.31 2.23 9.89
C ILE A 122 5.47 1.56 9.16
N GLY A 123 5.74 0.30 9.52
CA GLY A 123 6.75 -0.49 8.83
C GLY A 123 6.26 -0.94 7.46
N MET A 124 7.12 -0.88 6.45
CA MET A 124 6.77 -1.24 5.07
C MET A 124 7.95 -1.84 4.30
N TYR A 125 7.63 -2.61 3.27
CA TYR A 125 8.59 -3.04 2.27
C TYR A 125 8.68 -2.01 1.15
N ILE A 126 9.90 -1.72 0.72
CA ILE A 126 10.20 -0.81 -0.39
C ILE A 126 10.98 -1.56 -1.47
N GLY A 127 10.55 -1.42 -2.72
CA GLY A 127 11.16 -2.07 -3.87
C GLY A 127 11.00 -1.28 -5.17
N GLY A 128 11.55 -1.80 -6.26
CA GLY A 128 11.31 -1.28 -7.61
C GLY A 128 10.03 -1.84 -8.24
N GLU A 129 9.83 -1.60 -9.53
CA GLU A 129 8.67 -2.10 -10.30
C GLU A 129 8.56 -3.65 -10.31
N ASN A 130 9.67 -4.36 -10.09
CA ASN A 130 9.70 -5.83 -10.02
C ASN A 130 9.34 -6.40 -8.63
N MET A 131 8.93 -5.56 -7.67
CA MET A 131 8.43 -6.00 -6.38
C MET A 131 7.15 -6.82 -6.57
N ARG A 132 7.08 -7.95 -5.87
CA ARG A 132 5.91 -8.85 -5.90
C ARG A 132 5.72 -9.51 -4.54
N VAL A 133 4.50 -9.99 -4.31
CA VAL A 133 4.15 -10.74 -3.10
C VAL A 133 3.57 -12.08 -3.53
N ASN A 134 4.26 -13.15 -3.18
CA ASN A 134 3.85 -14.53 -3.46
C ASN A 134 3.57 -15.22 -2.12
N ASP A 135 2.34 -15.68 -1.91
CA ASP A 135 1.90 -16.37 -0.69
C ASP A 135 2.27 -15.63 0.62
N GLY A 136 2.17 -14.29 0.61
CA GLY A 136 2.49 -13.44 1.75
C GLY A 136 3.99 -13.14 1.94
N ILE A 137 4.86 -13.71 1.10
CA ILE A 137 6.29 -13.43 1.09
C ILE A 137 6.57 -12.32 0.08
N VAL A 138 7.24 -11.26 0.54
CA VAL A 138 7.63 -10.12 -0.29
C VAL A 138 8.98 -10.40 -0.96
N GLU A 139 9.03 -10.27 -2.27
CA GLU A 139 10.23 -10.46 -3.10
C GLU A 139 10.67 -9.14 -3.75
N ASN A 140 11.98 -9.01 -4.04
CA ASN A 140 12.59 -7.83 -4.69
C ASN A 140 12.36 -6.50 -3.95
N ALA A 141 12.20 -6.57 -2.63
CA ALA A 141 12.02 -5.42 -1.77
C ALA A 141 12.80 -5.59 -0.46
N ARG A 142 12.97 -4.48 0.26
CA ARG A 142 13.59 -4.45 1.58
C ARG A 142 12.60 -3.90 2.60
N TYR A 143 12.52 -4.55 3.75
CA TYR A 143 11.72 -4.06 4.88
C TYR A 143 12.39 -2.88 5.58
N TYR A 144 11.61 -1.85 5.87
CA TYR A 144 11.97 -0.69 6.67
C TYR A 144 11.00 -0.59 7.86
N PRO A 145 11.50 -0.60 9.10
CA PRO A 145 10.66 -0.44 10.28
C PRO A 145 9.95 0.92 10.32
N ALA A 146 8.87 0.98 11.11
CA ALA A 146 8.19 2.24 11.40
C ALA A 146 9.16 3.31 11.91
N ASN A 147 8.96 4.54 11.46
CA ASN A 147 9.73 5.74 11.77
C ASN A 147 11.20 5.71 11.33
N SER A 148 11.63 4.71 10.55
CA SER A 148 12.95 4.72 9.92
C SER A 148 13.00 5.69 8.74
N SER A 149 14.16 6.31 8.54
CA SER A 149 14.40 7.20 7.40
C SER A 149 14.97 6.38 6.23
N ILE A 150 14.34 6.53 5.08
CA ILE A 150 14.73 5.93 3.81
C ILE A 150 15.22 7.06 2.92
N GLU A 151 16.45 6.97 2.45
CA GLU A 151 16.99 7.90 1.47
C GLU A 151 17.16 7.21 0.12
N THR A 152 16.74 7.88 -0.95
CA THR A 152 16.92 7.39 -2.31
C THR A 152 17.31 8.53 -3.25
N ALA A 153 18.27 8.26 -4.12
CA ALA A 153 18.62 9.13 -5.25
C ALA A 153 17.99 8.63 -6.57
N ALA A 154 17.10 7.63 -6.50
CA ALA A 154 16.44 7.10 -7.68
C ALA A 154 15.34 8.06 -8.17
N TYR A 155 15.42 8.43 -9.45
CA TYR A 155 14.36 9.16 -10.15
C TYR A 155 13.31 8.23 -10.78
N GLY A 156 13.47 6.90 -10.67
CA GLY A 156 12.51 5.91 -11.16
C GLY A 156 11.30 5.71 -10.25
N ASP A 157 10.34 4.89 -10.68
CA ASP A 157 9.23 4.45 -9.83
C ASP A 157 9.76 3.69 -8.61
N LEU A 158 9.28 4.07 -7.42
CA LEU A 158 9.53 3.37 -6.17
C LEU A 158 8.21 2.83 -5.66
N MET A 159 8.16 1.56 -5.33
CA MET A 159 6.96 0.87 -4.87
C MET A 159 7.05 0.60 -3.37
N TYR A 160 5.90 0.56 -2.69
CA TYR A 160 5.77 0.14 -1.30
C TYR A 160 4.72 -0.96 -1.13
N PHE A 161 4.90 -1.77 -0.09
CA PHE A 161 3.97 -2.80 0.32
C PHE A 161 3.91 -2.90 1.85
N ILE A 162 2.72 -3.03 2.41
CA ILE A 162 2.52 -3.17 3.87
C ILE A 162 1.85 -4.50 4.21
N SER A 163 0.72 -4.80 3.56
CA SER A 163 -0.03 -6.05 3.77
C SER A 163 -0.94 -6.33 2.56
N ASN A 164 -1.29 -7.61 2.37
CA ASN A 164 -2.22 -8.09 1.33
C ASN A 164 -3.70 -7.94 1.71
N ALA A 165 -4.02 -7.33 2.86
CA ALA A 165 -5.40 -7.16 3.27
C ALA A 165 -6.18 -6.34 2.22
N THR A 166 -7.34 -6.82 1.80
CA THR A 166 -8.21 -6.10 0.85
C THR A 166 -9.29 -5.28 1.54
N GLU A 167 -9.41 -5.44 2.86
CA GLU A 167 -10.34 -4.75 3.73
C GLU A 167 -9.64 -4.37 5.03
N ARG A 168 -10.15 -3.34 5.68
CA ARG A 168 -9.77 -3.00 7.05
C ARG A 168 -10.69 -3.73 8.00
N VAL A 169 -10.15 -4.63 8.82
CA VAL A 169 -10.85 -5.20 9.97
C VAL A 169 -10.88 -4.14 11.07
N LEU A 170 -12.07 -3.65 11.40
CA LEU A 170 -12.33 -2.63 12.42
C LEU A 170 -12.57 -3.27 13.79
N TYR A 171 -13.15 -4.47 13.80
CA TYR A 171 -13.41 -5.28 14.99
C TYR A 171 -13.35 -6.76 14.64
N GLN A 172 -12.86 -7.58 15.56
CA GLN A 172 -12.88 -9.03 15.46
C GLN A 172 -12.98 -9.64 16.86
N SER A 173 -13.83 -10.66 17.00
CA SER A 173 -13.95 -11.42 18.25
C SER A 173 -13.95 -12.92 17.98
N ALA A 174 -13.67 -13.71 19.02
CA ALA A 174 -13.75 -15.16 18.96
C ALA A 174 -15.14 -15.64 19.38
N SER A 175 -16.17 -15.30 18.59
CA SER A 175 -17.57 -15.70 18.82
C SER A 175 -18.13 -15.30 20.20
N GLN A 176 -17.79 -14.11 20.68
CA GLN A 176 -18.35 -13.59 21.95
C GLN A 176 -19.80 -13.13 21.76
N GLU A 177 -20.70 -13.64 22.60
CA GLU A 177 -22.10 -13.24 22.62
C GLU A 177 -22.26 -11.79 23.09
N VAL A 178 -22.94 -10.97 22.29
CA VAL A 178 -23.22 -9.57 22.63
C VAL A 178 -24.46 -9.46 23.51
N LYS A 179 -24.69 -8.28 24.09
CA LYS A 179 -25.85 -8.04 24.97
C LYS A 179 -27.10 -7.61 24.21
N TYR A 180 -28.26 -7.83 24.83
CA TYR A 180 -29.53 -7.27 24.34
C TYR A 180 -29.60 -5.77 24.59
N VAL A 181 -30.01 -5.01 23.56
CA VAL A 181 -30.35 -3.59 23.67
C VAL A 181 -31.62 -3.31 22.87
N THR A 182 -32.76 -3.37 23.54
CA THR A 182 -34.10 -3.25 22.93
C THR A 182 -34.54 -1.80 22.73
N GLN A 183 -34.00 -0.87 23.51
CA GLN A 183 -34.38 0.54 23.44
C GLN A 183 -34.00 1.17 22.09
N THR A 184 -34.89 2.02 21.57
CA THR A 184 -34.63 2.80 20.35
C THR A 184 -33.86 4.08 20.62
N SER A 185 -34.00 4.61 21.84
CA SER A 185 -33.34 5.82 22.30
C SER A 185 -32.53 5.45 23.53
N ILE A 186 -31.21 5.46 23.37
CA ILE A 186 -30.25 5.12 24.40
C ILE A 186 -29.04 6.03 24.26
N THR A 187 -28.39 6.31 25.38
CA THR A 187 -27.17 7.13 25.41
C THR A 187 -25.92 6.26 25.45
N ARG A 188 -24.79 6.85 25.04
CA ARG A 188 -23.46 6.24 25.21
C ARG A 188 -23.21 5.79 26.66
N ALA A 189 -23.50 6.66 27.62
CA ALA A 189 -23.24 6.41 29.04
C ALA A 189 -24.02 5.20 29.58
N GLU A 190 -25.29 5.04 29.17
CA GLU A 190 -26.10 3.88 29.57
C GLU A 190 -25.54 2.56 29.02
N LEU A 191 -25.09 2.55 27.76
CA LEU A 191 -24.47 1.37 27.14
C LEU A 191 -23.16 1.00 27.85
N GLU A 192 -22.32 1.99 28.16
CA GLU A 192 -21.05 1.80 28.88
C GLU A 192 -21.29 1.31 30.31
N GLN A 193 -22.25 1.90 31.02
CA GLN A 193 -22.61 1.50 32.39
C GLN A 193 -23.10 0.06 32.45
N ASN A 194 -23.78 -0.42 31.41
CA ASN A 194 -24.22 -1.80 31.29
C ASN A 194 -23.19 -2.72 30.63
N SER A 195 -21.95 -2.23 30.41
CA SER A 195 -20.84 -2.99 29.81
C SER A 195 -21.23 -3.67 28.49
N VAL A 196 -21.85 -2.91 27.59
CA VAL A 196 -22.07 -3.34 26.20
C VAL A 196 -20.77 -3.15 25.43
N ASP A 197 -20.34 -4.18 24.71
CA ASP A 197 -19.07 -4.16 23.97
C ASP A 197 -19.09 -3.13 22.84
N TYR A 198 -17.96 -2.46 22.65
CA TYR A 198 -17.79 -1.41 21.65
C TYR A 198 -16.38 -1.37 21.09
N PHE A 199 -16.25 -0.68 19.97
CA PHE A 199 -14.98 -0.23 19.40
C PHE A 199 -15.13 1.19 18.87
N ASP A 200 -14.00 1.88 18.69
CA ASP A 200 -13.98 3.25 18.19
C ASP A 200 -13.50 3.27 16.73
N ILE A 201 -14.16 4.08 15.91
CA ILE A 201 -13.75 4.37 14.52
C ILE A 201 -13.42 5.86 14.40
N LYS A 202 -12.39 6.18 13.62
CA LYS A 202 -11.99 7.57 13.37
C LYS A 202 -12.31 7.96 11.94
N ILE A 203 -13.12 8.99 11.79
CA ILE A 203 -13.52 9.52 10.48
C ILE A 203 -12.66 10.76 10.17
N PRO A 204 -11.82 10.73 9.12
CA PRO A 204 -10.98 11.86 8.76
C PRO A 204 -11.82 13.03 8.20
N PRO A 205 -11.31 14.27 8.28
CA PRO A 205 -11.98 15.44 7.68
C PRO A 205 -12.33 15.27 6.21
N SER A 206 -11.53 14.53 5.44
CA SER A 206 -11.77 14.22 4.02
C SER A 206 -13.04 13.39 3.77
N HIS A 207 -13.56 12.73 4.80
CA HIS A 207 -14.78 11.90 4.77
C HIS A 207 -15.92 12.44 5.64
N HIS A 208 -15.84 13.71 6.05
CA HIS A 208 -16.92 14.37 6.80
C HIS A 208 -18.26 14.29 6.05
N ASN A 209 -19.29 13.71 6.70
CA ASN A 209 -20.63 13.51 6.17
C ASN A 209 -20.69 12.76 4.83
N LYS A 210 -19.71 11.90 4.54
CA LYS A 210 -19.76 10.98 3.42
C LYS A 210 -20.24 9.60 3.88
N THR A 211 -21.08 8.97 3.07
CA THR A 211 -21.55 7.62 3.36
C THR A 211 -20.45 6.60 3.09
N PHE A 212 -20.28 5.66 4.00
CA PHE A 212 -19.42 4.48 3.86
C PHE A 212 -20.18 3.24 4.33
N THR A 213 -19.67 2.05 4.01
CA THR A 213 -20.28 0.77 4.36
C THR A 213 -19.34 -0.04 5.25
N VAL A 214 -19.87 -0.59 6.32
CA VAL A 214 -19.20 -1.64 7.10
C VAL A 214 -19.89 -2.97 6.86
N MET A 215 -19.10 -4.02 6.66
CA MET A 215 -19.55 -5.40 6.53
C MET A 215 -19.49 -6.04 7.92
N CYS A 216 -20.64 -6.44 8.44
CA CYS A 216 -20.75 -7.06 9.76
C CYS A 216 -20.99 -8.56 9.59
N SER A 217 -19.99 -9.37 9.90
CA SER A 217 -20.12 -10.82 9.96
C SER A 217 -20.62 -11.21 11.35
N VAL A 218 -21.84 -11.76 11.37
CA VAL A 218 -22.58 -12.10 12.58
C VAL A 218 -22.95 -13.58 12.55
N SER A 219 -22.69 -14.28 13.64
CA SER A 219 -23.16 -15.63 13.88
C SER A 219 -24.23 -15.61 14.97
N HIS A 220 -24.98 -16.71 15.07
CA HIS A 220 -26.01 -16.89 16.07
C HIS A 220 -25.97 -18.31 16.59
N ASP A 221 -26.02 -18.48 17.91
CA ASP A 221 -26.04 -19.79 18.55
C ASP A 221 -27.08 -19.88 19.66
N SER A 222 -28.32 -20.22 19.31
CA SER A 222 -29.36 -20.52 20.31
C SER A 222 -29.39 -21.98 20.73
N GLN A 223 -28.78 -22.88 19.95
CA GLN A 223 -28.90 -24.33 20.18
C GLN A 223 -27.96 -24.84 21.25
N SER A 224 -26.83 -24.17 21.50
CA SER A 224 -25.99 -24.47 22.67
C SER A 224 -26.69 -24.24 24.01
N HIS A 225 -27.79 -23.47 24.01
CA HIS A 225 -28.61 -23.17 25.18
C HIS A 225 -29.85 -24.08 25.31
N VAL A 226 -30.06 -25.02 24.39
CA VAL A 226 -31.17 -25.98 24.45
C VAL A 226 -30.87 -27.07 25.48
N THR A 227 -31.68 -27.13 26.53
CA THR A 227 -31.69 -28.22 27.52
C THR A 227 -32.97 -29.07 27.38
N PRO A 228 -33.04 -30.25 28.02
CA PRO A 228 -34.29 -31.01 28.10
C PRO A 228 -35.46 -30.23 28.69
N GLU A 229 -35.20 -29.21 29.51
CA GLU A 229 -36.22 -28.40 30.19
C GLU A 229 -36.71 -27.23 29.34
N THR A 230 -35.83 -26.62 28.55
CA THR A 230 -36.17 -25.48 27.69
C THR A 230 -36.81 -25.92 26.37
N GLY A 231 -36.48 -27.14 25.92
CA GLY A 231 -36.90 -27.64 24.62
C GLY A 231 -36.30 -26.83 23.46
N PRO A 232 -36.77 -27.06 22.21
CA PRO A 232 -36.28 -26.32 21.06
C PRO A 232 -36.60 -24.83 21.18
N LEU A 233 -35.61 -24.00 20.81
CA LEU A 233 -35.71 -22.54 20.81
C LEU A 233 -35.80 -22.05 19.37
N ASN A 234 -36.84 -21.27 19.07
CA ASN A 234 -36.99 -20.56 17.80
C ASN A 234 -36.81 -19.07 18.04
N ILE A 235 -35.57 -18.60 17.86
CA ILE A 235 -35.17 -17.25 18.24
C ILE A 235 -35.17 -16.32 17.03
N THR A 236 -35.90 -15.21 17.14
CA THR A 236 -35.77 -14.07 16.24
C THR A 236 -34.55 -13.25 16.63
N ILE A 237 -33.67 -12.98 15.67
CA ILE A 237 -32.51 -12.11 15.85
C ILE A 237 -32.68 -10.77 15.15
N GLY A 238 -31.98 -9.77 15.65
CA GLY A 238 -31.98 -8.38 15.20
C GLY A 238 -30.67 -7.69 15.55
N PRO A 239 -29.51 -8.17 15.05
CA PRO A 239 -28.23 -7.51 15.25
C PRO A 239 -28.29 -6.05 14.80
N ALA A 240 -27.68 -5.18 15.58
CA ALA A 240 -27.64 -3.76 15.32
C ALA A 240 -26.31 -3.15 15.77
N LEU A 241 -25.95 -2.06 15.11
CA LEU A 241 -24.88 -1.17 15.56
C LEU A 241 -25.49 0.11 16.12
N PHE A 242 -25.10 0.48 17.32
CA PHE A 242 -25.42 1.78 17.91
C PHE A 242 -24.19 2.66 17.81
N VAL A 243 -24.30 3.75 17.05
CA VAL A 243 -23.16 4.64 16.75
C VAL A 243 -23.40 6.02 17.35
N THR A 244 -22.37 6.60 17.97
CA THR A 244 -22.45 7.98 18.47
C THR A 244 -22.65 8.96 17.31
N ASN A 245 -23.59 9.89 17.48
CA ASN A 245 -23.89 10.88 16.42
C ASN A 245 -22.78 11.92 16.23
N ASP A 246 -22.00 12.18 17.28
CA ASP A 246 -20.94 13.17 17.32
C ASP A 246 -19.64 12.55 17.85
N ASP A 247 -18.56 13.35 17.81
CA ASP A 247 -17.23 12.96 18.28
C ASP A 247 -17.20 12.78 19.79
N ILE A 248 -16.84 11.57 20.25
CA ILE A 248 -16.80 11.19 21.67
C ILE A 248 -15.87 12.06 22.51
N GLU A 249 -14.87 12.70 21.88
CA GLU A 249 -13.90 13.55 22.58
C GLU A 249 -14.47 14.92 22.98
N THR A 250 -15.64 15.30 22.44
CA THR A 250 -16.17 16.66 22.58
C THR A 250 -17.53 16.76 23.26
N HIS A 251 -18.25 15.64 23.43
CA HIS A 251 -19.59 15.63 24.01
C HIS A 251 -19.82 14.39 24.89
N ASP A 252 -20.10 14.59 26.19
CA ASP A 252 -20.27 13.49 27.14
C ASP A 252 -21.63 12.77 27.01
N ALA A 253 -22.70 13.51 26.74
CA ALA A 253 -24.07 12.99 26.58
C ALA A 253 -24.42 12.87 25.09
N GLN A 254 -24.12 11.73 24.49
CA GLN A 254 -24.37 11.49 23.07
C GLN A 254 -25.57 10.59 22.84
N SER A 255 -26.49 11.10 22.02
CA SER A 255 -27.52 10.28 21.41
C SER A 255 -26.87 9.32 20.42
N MET A 256 -27.42 8.10 20.37
CA MET A 256 -26.95 7.04 19.50
C MET A 256 -27.91 6.90 18.31
N THR A 257 -27.37 6.71 17.11
CA THR A 257 -28.16 6.23 15.97
C THR A 257 -28.06 4.71 15.92
N ARG A 258 -29.22 4.05 15.85
CA ARG A 258 -29.31 2.60 15.68
C ARG A 258 -29.37 2.24 14.19
N HIS A 259 -28.36 1.53 13.71
CA HIS A 259 -28.31 0.94 12.38
C HIS A 259 -28.76 -0.52 12.46
N LYS A 260 -29.99 -0.78 11.99
CA LYS A 260 -30.55 -2.14 11.91
C LYS A 260 -30.11 -2.85 10.65
N PHE A 261 -29.94 -4.16 10.76
CA PHE A 261 -29.52 -4.98 9.62
C PHE A 261 -30.77 -5.40 8.83
N MET A 262 -30.80 -5.12 7.53
CA MET A 262 -31.92 -5.53 6.67
C MET A 262 -31.85 -7.04 6.40
N GLY A 263 -32.98 -7.74 6.52
CA GLY A 263 -33.08 -9.18 6.25
C GLY A 263 -32.93 -10.10 7.47
N GLY A 264 -33.17 -9.60 8.69
CA GLY A 264 -33.29 -10.40 9.91
C GLY A 264 -34.50 -11.34 9.88
N GLY A 265 -34.38 -12.43 9.12
CA GLY A 265 -35.24 -13.62 9.20
C GLY A 265 -34.49 -14.74 9.90
N GLY A 266 -35.23 -15.56 10.67
CA GLY A 266 -34.73 -16.61 11.58
C GLY A 266 -33.38 -17.19 11.14
N ALA A 267 -32.34 -16.90 11.91
CA ALA A 267 -31.02 -17.47 11.65
C ALA A 267 -31.00 -18.89 12.21
N TRP A 268 -30.74 -19.86 11.33
CA TRP A 268 -30.36 -21.20 11.75
C TRP A 268 -29.08 -21.08 12.58
N SER A 269 -29.07 -21.72 13.75
CA SER A 269 -27.90 -21.77 14.66
C SER A 269 -26.65 -22.18 13.90
N GLY A 270 -25.53 -21.53 14.18
CA GLY A 270 -24.23 -21.83 13.59
C GLY A 270 -24.01 -21.30 12.17
N SER A 271 -24.96 -20.57 11.57
CA SER A 271 -24.75 -19.92 10.28
C SER A 271 -24.12 -18.53 10.43
N LEU A 272 -22.98 -18.32 9.75
CA LEU A 272 -22.38 -17.00 9.61
C LEU A 272 -23.12 -16.22 8.53
N LYS A 273 -23.57 -15.01 8.85
CA LYS A 273 -24.20 -14.08 7.91
C LYS A 273 -23.43 -12.78 7.88
N THR A 274 -23.28 -12.20 6.69
CA THR A 274 -22.62 -10.90 6.53
C THR A 274 -23.65 -9.86 6.10
N TYR A 275 -23.70 -8.75 6.83
CA TYR A 275 -24.64 -7.67 6.61
C TYR A 275 -23.91 -6.38 6.22
N PRO A 276 -24.24 -5.75 5.08
CA PRO A 276 -23.75 -4.42 4.75
C PRO A 276 -24.53 -3.37 5.55
N VAL A 277 -23.82 -2.47 6.22
CA VAL A 277 -24.39 -1.39 7.02
C VAL A 277 -23.84 -0.06 6.54
N ALA A 278 -24.68 0.72 5.86
CA ALA A 278 -24.34 2.07 5.43
C ALA A 278 -24.45 3.06 6.61
N MET A 279 -23.44 3.90 6.76
CA MET A 279 -23.35 4.93 7.79
C MET A 279 -22.86 6.24 7.19
N THR A 280 -23.32 7.36 7.74
CA THR A 280 -22.85 8.71 7.40
C THR A 280 -22.53 9.41 8.69
N LEU A 281 -21.25 9.71 8.92
CA LEU A 281 -20.77 10.28 10.18
C LEU A 281 -20.02 11.58 9.94
N LYS A 282 -19.94 12.41 10.98
CA LYS A 282 -19.09 13.60 10.98
C LYS A 282 -17.62 13.16 11.07
N ALA A 283 -16.72 14.13 10.95
CA ALA A 283 -15.30 13.89 11.17
C ALA A 283 -15.05 13.91 12.68
N GLY A 284 -14.17 13.02 13.16
CA GLY A 284 -13.93 12.81 14.59
C GLY A 284 -13.90 11.33 14.97
N THR A 285 -13.83 11.05 16.27
CA THR A 285 -13.84 9.69 16.82
C THR A 285 -15.28 9.31 17.19
N HIS A 286 -15.80 8.23 16.60
CA HIS A 286 -17.14 7.72 16.86
C HIS A 286 -17.07 6.36 17.54
N ARG A 287 -17.91 6.13 18.55
CA ARG A 287 -18.01 4.85 19.25
C ARG A 287 -19.14 4.02 18.67
N VAL A 288 -18.85 2.75 18.41
CA VAL A 288 -19.76 1.78 17.81
C VAL A 288 -19.99 0.65 18.79
N PHE A 289 -21.20 0.55 19.34
CA PHE A 289 -21.61 -0.55 20.19
C PHE A 289 -22.29 -1.64 19.35
N MET A 290 -21.99 -2.88 19.68
CA MET A 290 -22.56 -4.06 19.03
C MET A 290 -23.58 -4.69 19.97
N ALA A 291 -24.80 -4.92 19.48
CA ALA A 291 -25.87 -5.44 20.30
C ALA A 291 -26.92 -6.23 19.50
N GLU A 292 -27.68 -7.04 20.22
CA GLU A 292 -28.88 -7.70 19.74
C GLU A 292 -30.11 -6.87 20.10
N SER A 293 -30.84 -6.37 19.11
CA SER A 293 -31.99 -5.48 19.34
C SER A 293 -33.34 -6.19 19.42
N ALA A 294 -33.38 -7.49 19.12
CA ALA A 294 -34.55 -8.36 19.23
C ALA A 294 -34.44 -9.28 20.45
N LEU A 295 -35.12 -8.92 21.53
CA LEU A 295 -35.32 -9.81 22.67
C LEU A 295 -36.54 -10.70 22.41
N ASP A 296 -36.29 -11.94 22.00
CA ASP A 296 -37.33 -12.90 21.63
C ASP A 296 -38.14 -13.40 22.84
N TYR A 297 -39.43 -13.69 22.62
CA TYR A 297 -40.32 -14.18 23.67
C TYR A 297 -39.85 -15.51 24.28
N ASP A 298 -39.35 -16.44 23.46
CA ASP A 298 -38.86 -17.74 23.94
C ASP A 298 -37.63 -17.56 24.83
N ALA A 299 -36.74 -16.62 24.49
CA ALA A 299 -35.58 -16.29 25.31
C ALA A 299 -35.99 -15.77 26.69
N VAL A 300 -37.01 -14.92 26.75
CA VAL A 300 -37.55 -14.38 28.01
C VAL A 300 -38.22 -15.47 28.83
N GLN A 301 -39.12 -16.26 28.24
CA GLN A 301 -39.94 -17.21 29.00
C GLN A 301 -39.18 -18.47 29.43
N LYS A 302 -38.32 -19.00 28.55
CA LYS A 302 -37.64 -20.29 28.78
C LYS A 302 -36.29 -20.12 29.45
N LEU A 303 -35.61 -19.00 29.21
CA LEU A 303 -34.24 -18.77 29.68
C LEU A 303 -34.10 -17.53 30.59
N ASN A 304 -35.19 -16.80 30.86
CA ASN A 304 -35.18 -15.57 31.66
C ASN A 304 -34.23 -14.50 31.13
N HIS A 305 -34.04 -14.42 29.81
CA HIS A 305 -33.25 -13.36 29.19
C HIS A 305 -33.90 -12.00 29.46
N VAL A 306 -33.07 -10.99 29.71
CA VAL A 306 -33.48 -9.62 30.01
C VAL A 306 -32.68 -8.62 29.17
N ASN A 307 -33.16 -7.38 29.10
CA ASN A 307 -32.40 -6.30 28.48
C ASN A 307 -31.05 -6.12 29.19
N PHE A 308 -29.98 -5.84 28.43
CA PHE A 308 -28.59 -5.85 28.87
C PHE A 308 -28.04 -7.20 29.36
N GLY A 309 -28.85 -8.26 29.31
CA GLY A 309 -28.37 -9.64 29.44
C GLY A 309 -27.64 -10.10 28.18
N GLN A 310 -26.91 -11.20 28.30
CA GLN A 310 -26.22 -11.86 27.19
C GLN A 310 -27.24 -12.42 26.19
N SER A 311 -26.98 -12.23 24.89
CA SER A 311 -27.81 -12.72 23.79
C SER A 311 -27.21 -13.97 23.16
N PHE A 312 -27.83 -14.47 22.09
CA PHE A 312 -27.31 -15.59 21.29
C PHE A 312 -26.49 -15.11 20.08
N CYS A 313 -26.32 -13.80 19.91
CA CYS A 313 -25.77 -13.19 18.73
C CYS A 313 -24.29 -12.87 18.96
N CYS A 314 -23.42 -13.20 18.00
CA CYS A 314 -22.00 -12.91 18.09
C CYS A 314 -21.55 -12.09 16.87
N PHE A 315 -20.84 -10.99 17.12
CA PHE A 315 -20.18 -10.24 16.05
C PHE A 315 -18.79 -10.83 15.83
N GLU A 316 -18.64 -11.64 14.80
CA GLU A 316 -17.38 -12.32 14.47
C GLU A 316 -16.35 -11.32 13.94
N SER A 317 -16.78 -10.46 13.01
CA SER A 317 -15.95 -9.37 12.50
C SER A 317 -16.79 -8.21 11.99
N ILE A 318 -16.20 -7.03 12.05
CA ILE A 318 -16.68 -5.85 11.33
C ILE A 318 -15.52 -5.35 10.49
N SER A 319 -15.71 -5.31 9.18
CA SER A 319 -14.71 -4.86 8.21
C SER A 319 -15.26 -3.79 7.28
N SER A 320 -14.39 -3.12 6.54
CA SER A 320 -14.80 -2.23 5.46
C SER A 320 -13.76 -2.20 4.35
N THR A 321 -14.25 -2.05 3.12
CA THR A 321 -13.45 -1.83 1.91
C THR A 321 -13.47 -0.36 1.47
N ASP A 322 -14.12 0.53 2.22
CA ASP A 322 -14.17 1.94 1.87
C ASP A 322 -12.82 2.63 2.11
N ASP A 323 -12.44 3.50 1.19
CA ASP A 323 -11.16 4.23 1.18
C ASP A 323 -10.85 4.94 2.51
N VAL A 324 -11.89 5.36 3.24
CA VAL A 324 -11.77 6.00 4.56
C VAL A 324 -11.03 5.14 5.58
N PHE A 325 -11.14 3.81 5.48
CA PHE A 325 -10.51 2.86 6.40
C PHE A 325 -9.34 2.10 5.79
N LEU A 326 -9.16 2.16 4.46
CA LEU A 326 -8.04 1.54 3.78
C LEU A 326 -6.72 2.31 3.96
N ILE A 327 -6.79 3.58 4.35
CA ILE A 327 -5.60 4.34 4.75
C ILE A 327 -5.15 3.86 6.14
N ILE A 328 -4.00 3.19 6.17
CA ILE A 328 -3.46 2.55 7.38
C ILE A 328 -2.30 3.29 8.03
N GLY A 329 -1.80 4.31 7.35
CA GLY A 329 -0.71 5.15 7.82
C GLY A 329 -0.38 6.23 6.79
N SER A 330 0.74 6.89 7.03
CA SER A 330 1.23 7.99 6.22
C SER A 330 2.74 7.91 6.04
N ALA A 331 3.20 8.37 4.88
CA ALA A 331 4.61 8.60 4.61
C ALA A 331 4.84 10.10 4.39
N GLU A 332 5.72 10.67 5.20
CA GLU A 332 6.31 11.98 4.99
C GLU A 332 7.42 11.84 3.96
N ILE A 333 7.34 12.63 2.89
CA ILE A 333 8.29 12.61 1.79
C ILE A 333 8.85 14.01 1.63
N PHE A 334 10.16 14.14 1.76
CA PHE A 334 10.94 15.33 1.45
C PHE A 334 11.74 15.08 0.17
N GLU A 335 11.56 15.89 -0.87
CA GLU A 335 12.22 15.74 -2.17
C GLU A 335 13.08 16.96 -2.49
N GLU A 336 14.29 16.71 -2.97
CA GLU A 336 15.21 17.71 -3.52
C GLU A 336 15.24 17.58 -5.04
N ARG A 337 15.04 18.68 -5.76
CA ARG A 337 14.89 18.69 -7.21
C ARG A 337 15.77 19.74 -7.88
N ALA A 338 16.24 19.41 -9.07
CA ALA A 338 17.04 20.30 -9.93
C ALA A 338 16.29 21.57 -10.34
#